data_AF-A0AAD8GEE8-F1
#
_entry.id   AF-A0AAD8GEE8-F1
#
_cell.length_a   1.000
_cell.length_b   1.000
_cell.length_c   1.000
_cell.angle_alpha   90.00
_cell.angle_beta   90.00
_cell.angle_gamma   90.00
#
_symmetry.space_group_name_H-M   'P 1'
#
loop_
_entity.id
_entity.type
_entity.pdbx_description
1 polymer ?
#
loop_
_entity_poly.entity_id
_entity_poly.type
_entity_poly.pdbx_seq_one_letter_code
_entity_poly.pdbx_strand_id
1 'polypeptide(L)'
;MATRRRPSNVWKYFEQINDSNVQCKICSLKRACHCNTSSMINHLKLKHKEKTAEDDSRQSCITSFASSSPRCCDPAGAEQITQLLTKMITQDMLPLSFVEGQGFCELMGFVEPEYKVPSRRTITTRV
;
A
#
# COMPACT_ATOMS: atom_id res chain seq x y z
N MET A 1 0.09 -26.81 18.15
CA MET A 1 0.32 -25.50 17.47
C MET A 1 -0.76 -25.31 16.43
N ALA A 2 -1.75 -24.45 16.71
CA ALA A 2 -2.93 -24.30 15.87
C ALA A 2 -2.57 -23.60 14.55
N THR A 3 -2.59 -24.34 13.44
CA THR A 3 -2.43 -23.78 12.10
C THR A 3 -3.67 -22.97 11.76
N ARG A 4 -3.53 -21.63 11.75
CA ARG A 4 -4.57 -20.74 11.21
C ARG A 4 -4.87 -21.18 9.78
N ARG A 5 -6.09 -21.65 9.52
CA ARG A 5 -6.56 -21.90 8.14
C ARG A 5 -6.42 -20.58 7.36
N ARG A 6 -5.50 -20.54 6.39
CA ARG A 6 -5.28 -19.36 5.53
C ARG A 6 -6.24 -19.45 4.32
N PRO A 7 -7.25 -18.57 4.20
CA PRO A 7 -8.37 -18.78 3.28
C PRO A 7 -8.15 -18.12 1.91
N SER A 8 -7.10 -18.49 1.19
CA SER A 8 -6.92 -17.99 -0.18
C SER A 8 -6.37 -19.07 -1.11
N ASN A 9 -7.09 -19.35 -2.21
CA ASN A 9 -6.75 -20.31 -3.27
C ASN A 9 -5.31 -20.15 -3.80
N VAL A 10 -4.72 -18.96 -3.68
CA VAL A 10 -3.37 -18.59 -4.10
C VAL A 10 -2.28 -19.48 -3.47
N TRP A 11 -2.47 -19.97 -2.24
CA TRP A 11 -1.47 -20.84 -1.58
C TRP A 11 -1.35 -22.23 -2.22
N LYS A 12 -2.28 -22.64 -3.09
CA LYS A 12 -2.15 -23.88 -3.86
C LYS A 12 -0.91 -23.88 -4.77
N TYR A 13 -0.45 -22.69 -5.19
CA TYR A 13 0.64 -22.53 -6.16
C TYR A 13 1.97 -22.10 -5.55
N PHE A 14 2.06 -21.97 -4.23
CA PHE A 14 3.25 -21.48 -3.54
C PHE A 14 3.58 -22.32 -2.31
N GLU A 15 4.87 -22.38 -1.99
CA GLU A 15 5.43 -23.07 -0.82
C GLU A 15 6.15 -22.07 0.07
N GLN A 16 5.94 -22.16 1.38
CA GLN A 16 6.66 -21.32 2.32
C GLN A 16 8.01 -21.99 2.64
N ILE A 17 9.11 -21.28 2.38
CA ILE A 17 10.45 -21.76 2.75
C ILE A 17 10.80 -21.25 4.15
N ASN A 18 10.61 -19.96 4.41
CA ASN A 18 10.94 -19.29 5.68
C ASN A 18 9.81 -18.35 6.09
N ASP A 19 9.86 -17.82 7.31
CA ASP A 19 8.85 -16.85 7.82
C ASP A 19 8.71 -15.59 6.95
N SER A 20 9.73 -15.26 6.15
CA SER A 20 9.72 -14.10 5.24
C SER A 20 9.86 -14.45 3.75
N ASN A 21 9.97 -15.74 3.38
CA ASN A 21 10.22 -16.13 1.98
C ASN A 21 9.30 -17.24 1.50
N VAL A 22 8.73 -17.05 0.31
CA VAL A 22 7.86 -18.02 -0.37
C VAL A 22 8.41 -18.34 -1.76
N GLN A 23 8.19 -19.57 -2.20
CA GLN A 23 8.60 -20.07 -3.51
C GLN A 23 7.37 -20.43 -4.34
N CYS A 24 7.34 -19.96 -5.59
CA CYS A 24 6.33 -20.39 -6.54
C CYS A 24 6.61 -21.84 -6.98
N LYS A 25 5.61 -22.72 -6.94
CA LYS A 25 5.75 -24.12 -7.40
C LYS A 25 5.78 -24.25 -8.92
N ILE A 26 5.43 -23.20 -9.66
CA ILE A 26 5.34 -23.20 -11.13
C ILE A 26 6.65 -22.73 -11.77
N CYS A 27 7.33 -21.75 -11.18
CA CYS A 27 8.57 -21.19 -11.75
C CYS A 27 9.75 -21.22 -10.78
N SER A 28 9.59 -21.84 -9.60
CA SER A 28 10.61 -21.94 -8.53
C SER A 28 11.22 -20.62 -8.07
N LEU A 29 10.57 -19.49 -8.40
CA LEU A 29 11.05 -18.17 -8.03
C LEU A 29 10.83 -17.93 -6.53
N LYS A 30 11.94 -17.69 -5.83
CA LYS A 30 11.94 -17.28 -4.42
C LYS A 30 11.64 -15.79 -4.34
N ARG A 31 10.63 -15.41 -3.56
CA ARG A 31 10.33 -14.02 -3.27
C ARG A 31 10.17 -13.81 -1.77
N ALA A 32 10.73 -12.71 -1.29
CA ALA A 32 10.45 -12.22 0.04
C ALA A 32 8.98 -11.82 0.11
N CYS A 33 8.22 -12.46 0.98
CA CYS A 33 6.81 -12.19 1.20
C CYS A 33 6.64 -11.80 2.65
N HIS A 34 6.52 -10.49 2.88
CA HIS A 34 6.53 -9.95 4.24
C HIS A 34 5.15 -9.87 4.90
N CYS A 35 4.03 -9.98 4.18
CA CYS A 35 2.70 -9.98 4.84
C CYS A 35 1.45 -10.20 3.97
N ASN A 36 1.50 -10.51 2.67
CA ASN A 36 0.25 -10.62 1.89
C ASN A 36 0.26 -11.61 0.72
N THR A 37 -0.94 -12.06 0.32
CA THR A 37 -1.17 -12.87 -0.88
C THR A 37 -1.09 -12.03 -2.16
N SER A 38 -1.07 -10.70 -2.06
CA SER A 38 -1.07 -9.77 -3.20
C SER A 38 0.20 -9.89 -4.04
N SER A 39 1.37 -10.07 -3.42
CA SER A 39 2.62 -10.35 -4.14
C SER A 39 2.57 -11.67 -4.91
N MET A 40 1.90 -12.68 -4.34
CA MET A 40 1.71 -13.99 -4.95
C MET A 40 0.68 -13.95 -6.09
N ILE A 41 -0.42 -13.20 -5.92
CA ILE A 41 -1.45 -12.96 -6.95
C ILE A 41 -0.86 -12.19 -8.13
N ASN A 42 -0.08 -11.13 -7.88
CA ASN A 42 0.53 -10.35 -8.95
C ASN A 42 1.58 -11.17 -9.71
N HIS A 43 2.34 -12.01 -9.02
CA HIS A 43 3.24 -12.97 -9.66
C HIS A 43 2.48 -13.92 -10.59
N LEU A 44 1.36 -14.51 -10.13
CA LEU A 44 0.52 -15.36 -10.97
C LEU A 44 -0.05 -14.57 -12.16
N LYS A 45 -0.58 -13.36 -11.96
CA LYS A 45 -1.12 -12.54 -13.06
C LYS A 45 -0.09 -12.10 -14.09
N LEU A 46 1.16 -11.87 -13.71
CA LEU A 46 2.19 -11.37 -14.63
C LEU A 46 2.99 -12.48 -15.30
N LYS A 47 3.22 -13.60 -14.60
CA LYS A 47 4.06 -14.70 -15.08
C LYS A 47 3.28 -15.97 -15.41
N HIS A 48 2.04 -16.10 -14.94
CA HIS A 48 1.18 -17.28 -15.08
C HIS A 48 -0.27 -16.88 -15.44
N LYS A 49 -0.42 -15.99 -16.43
CA LYS A 49 -1.72 -15.44 -16.90
C LYS A 49 -2.77 -16.52 -17.15
N GLU A 50 -2.37 -17.67 -17.67
CA GLU A 50 -3.27 -18.76 -18.06
C GLU A 50 -3.97 -19.47 -16.89
N LYS A 51 -3.53 -19.28 -15.63
CA LYS A 51 -4.11 -20.00 -14.46
C LYS A 51 -5.03 -19.17 -13.56
N THR A 52 -5.38 -17.95 -13.94
CA THR A 52 -6.27 -17.07 -13.13
C THR A 52 -7.65 -16.87 -13.77
N ALA A 53 -7.94 -17.57 -14.88
CA ALA A 53 -9.12 -17.34 -15.71
C ALA A 53 -10.31 -18.29 -15.45
N GLU A 54 -10.24 -19.12 -14.40
CA GLU A 54 -11.29 -20.10 -14.11
C GLU A 54 -11.80 -19.87 -12.67
N ASP A 55 -12.80 -18.98 -12.56
CA ASP A 55 -13.98 -19.04 -11.66
C ASP A 55 -14.52 -17.62 -11.43
N ASP A 56 -15.20 -17.08 -12.45
CA ASP A 56 -16.04 -15.88 -12.33
C ASP A 56 -17.48 -16.34 -12.07
N SER A 57 -17.91 -16.30 -10.80
CA SER A 57 -19.33 -16.14 -10.51
C SER A 57 -19.59 -15.68 -9.07
N ARG A 58 -20.12 -14.46 -8.96
CA ARG A 58 -20.96 -13.92 -7.88
C ARG A 58 -20.26 -13.59 -6.55
N GLN A 59 -19.99 -12.30 -6.36
CA GLN A 59 -20.70 -11.49 -5.33
C GLN A 59 -20.28 -10.02 -5.37
N SER A 60 -21.26 -9.15 -5.61
CA SER A 60 -21.24 -7.78 -5.10
C SER A 60 -21.44 -7.86 -3.58
N CYS A 61 -20.48 -7.36 -2.81
CA CYS A 61 -20.61 -7.17 -1.38
C CYS A 61 -19.96 -5.84 -1.01
N ILE A 62 -20.80 -4.85 -0.72
CA ILE A 62 -20.38 -3.63 -0.02
C ILE A 62 -19.96 -4.05 1.38
N THR A 63 -18.65 -4.07 1.63
CA THR A 63 -18.11 -3.96 3.00
C THR A 63 -17.08 -2.85 2.99
N SER A 64 -17.60 -1.63 3.14
CA SER A 64 -16.92 -0.52 3.77
C SER A 64 -16.31 -0.98 5.11
N PHE A 65 -15.20 -0.36 5.49
CA PHE A 65 -14.43 -0.51 6.74
C PHE A 65 -13.34 -1.61 6.73
N ALA A 66 -12.12 -1.20 7.12
CA ALA A 66 -10.84 -1.93 7.05
C ALA A 66 -10.15 -1.99 5.67
N SER A 67 -10.19 -0.88 4.93
CA SER A 67 -9.17 -0.55 3.92
C SER A 67 -7.86 -0.11 4.60
N SER A 68 -7.23 -0.99 5.38
CA SER A 68 -5.82 -0.83 5.75
C SER A 68 -5.02 -1.94 5.07
N SER A 69 -5.09 -1.93 3.73
CA SER A 69 -3.96 -2.42 2.95
C SER A 69 -2.77 -1.53 3.34
N PRO A 70 -1.62 -2.09 3.72
CA PRO A 70 -0.39 -1.31 3.82
C PRO A 70 -0.22 -0.62 2.47
N ARG A 71 -0.33 0.71 2.44
CA ARG A 71 -0.19 1.48 1.22
C ARG A 71 1.28 1.51 0.90
N CYS A 72 1.77 0.46 0.23
CA CYS A 72 3.09 0.44 -0.38
C CYS A 72 3.34 1.82 -0.99
N CYS A 73 4.40 2.51 -0.52
CA CYS A 73 4.76 3.88 -0.87
C CYS A 73 4.49 4.18 -2.35
N ASP A 74 3.32 4.75 -2.63
CA ASP A 74 2.97 5.18 -3.97
C ASP A 74 3.53 6.60 -4.12
N PRO A 75 4.60 6.80 -4.91
CA PRO A 75 5.20 8.11 -5.06
C PRO A 75 4.20 9.12 -5.64
N ALA A 76 3.17 8.67 -6.38
CA ALA A 76 2.12 9.55 -6.87
C ALA A 76 1.17 9.99 -5.73
N GLY A 77 0.89 9.12 -4.75
CA GLY A 77 0.15 9.48 -3.53
C GLY A 77 0.83 10.57 -2.71
N ALA A 78 2.14 10.46 -2.48
CA ALA A 78 2.90 11.49 -1.76
C ALA A 78 2.92 12.84 -2.51
N GLU A 79 3.04 12.80 -3.83
CA GLU A 79 2.98 14.01 -4.66
C GLU A 79 1.58 14.67 -4.60
N GLN A 80 0.52 13.88 -4.63
CA GLN A 80 -0.85 14.38 -4.53
C GLN A 80 -1.14 15.01 -3.16
N ILE A 81 -0.69 14.39 -2.06
CA ILE A 81 -0.81 14.99 -0.73
C ILE A 81 -0.07 16.33 -0.68
N THR A 82 1.13 16.40 -1.28
CA THR A 82 1.92 17.63 -1.32
C THR A 82 1.22 18.74 -2.12
N GLN A 83 0.56 18.40 -3.25
CA GLN A 83 -0.22 19.36 -4.03
C GLN A 83 -1.43 19.90 -3.26
N LEU A 84 -2.15 19.03 -2.53
CA LEU A 84 -3.26 19.44 -1.68
C LEU A 84 -2.79 20.33 -0.53
N LEU A 85 -1.64 20.03 0.07
CA LEU A 85 -1.01 20.85 1.11
C LEU A 85 -0.65 22.24 0.59
N THR A 86 0.00 22.33 -0.57
CA THR A 86 0.29 23.61 -1.24
C THR A 86 -0.99 24.41 -1.52
N LYS A 87 -2.04 23.74 -1.99
CA LYS A 87 -3.33 24.37 -2.26
C LYS A 87 -3.99 24.90 -0.99
N MET A 88 -3.99 24.13 0.10
CA MET A 88 -4.51 24.56 1.40
C MET A 88 -3.80 25.81 1.91
N ILE A 89 -2.46 25.84 1.82
CA ILE A 89 -1.67 26.99 2.27
C ILE A 89 -2.01 28.26 1.49
N THR A 90 -2.17 28.17 0.17
CA THR A 90 -2.47 29.32 -0.69
C THR A 90 -3.92 29.79 -0.56
N GLN A 91 -4.88 28.86 -0.45
CA GLN A 91 -6.30 29.20 -0.35
C GLN A 91 -6.67 29.76 1.02
N ASP A 92 -6.14 29.16 2.08
CA ASP A 92 -6.47 29.53 3.46
C ASP A 92 -5.49 30.58 4.03
N MET A 93 -4.59 31.11 3.19
CA MET A 93 -3.60 32.12 3.53
C MET A 93 -2.76 31.74 4.76
N LEU A 94 -2.40 30.46 4.86
CA LEU A 94 -1.62 29.94 5.98
C LEU A 94 -0.14 30.34 5.85
N PRO A 95 0.56 30.58 6.98
CA PRO A 95 2.00 30.80 6.93
C PRO A 95 2.71 29.54 6.41
N LEU A 96 3.74 29.69 5.58
CA LEU A 96 4.48 28.55 5.03
C LEU A 96 5.09 27.63 6.10
N SER A 97 5.35 28.16 7.30
CA SER A 97 5.83 27.39 8.47
C SER A 97 4.79 26.47 9.08
N PHE A 98 3.52 26.56 8.67
CA PHE A 98 2.43 25.71 9.14
C PHE A 98 2.76 24.22 9.00
N VAL A 99 3.40 23.84 7.90
CA VAL A 99 3.76 22.43 7.61
C VAL A 99 4.82 21.87 8.56
N GLU A 100 5.56 22.73 9.26
CA GLU A 100 6.58 22.34 10.24
C GLU A 100 6.06 22.42 11.68
N GLY A 101 4.78 22.79 11.87
CA GLY A 101 4.15 22.88 13.17
C GLY A 101 3.95 21.50 13.82
N GLN A 102 4.26 21.39 15.12
CA GLN A 102 4.21 20.13 15.86
C GLN A 102 2.85 19.41 15.73
N GLY A 103 1.73 20.12 15.93
CA GLY A 103 0.40 19.52 15.84
C GLY A 103 0.04 19.04 14.44
N PHE A 104 0.54 19.70 13.39
CA PHE A 104 0.33 19.25 12.01
C PHE A 104 1.15 18.00 11.69
N CYS A 105 2.41 17.95 12.13
CA CYS A 105 3.26 16.77 11.99
C CYS A 105 2.66 15.54 12.72
N GLU A 106 2.14 15.72 13.93
CA GLU A 106 1.44 14.67 14.68
C GLU A 106 0.19 14.18 13.96
N LEU A 107 -0.63 15.10 13.43
CA LEU A 107 -1.81 14.76 12.64
C LEU A 107 -1.42 13.93 11.41
N MET A 108 -0.44 14.37 10.63
CA MET A 108 0.00 13.66 9.43
C MET A 108 0.62 12.31 9.76
N GLY A 109 1.33 12.18 10.87
CA GLY A 109 1.85 10.91 11.37
C GLY A 109 0.76 9.89 11.70
N PHE A 110 -0.43 10.34 12.12
CA PHE A 110 -1.59 9.47 12.34
C PHE A 110 -2.35 9.18 11.03
N VAL A 111 -2.55 10.19 10.18
CA VAL A 111 -3.40 10.10 8.98
C VAL A 111 -2.71 9.35 7.84
N GLU A 112 -1.46 9.69 7.53
CA GLU A 112 -0.65 9.04 6.50
C GLU A 112 0.77 8.80 7.04
N PRO A 113 0.99 7.74 7.85
CA PRO A 113 2.24 7.52 8.60
C PRO A 113 3.49 7.35 7.72
N GLU A 114 3.32 6.95 6.45
CA GLU A 114 4.43 6.78 5.50
C GLU A 114 4.74 8.08 4.72
N TYR A 115 3.91 9.13 4.83
CA TYR A 115 4.14 10.41 4.16
C TYR A 115 5.13 11.27 4.94
N LYS A 116 6.21 11.68 4.27
CA LYS A 116 7.16 12.64 4.83
C LYS A 116 6.69 14.06 4.54
N VAL A 117 6.27 14.76 5.59
CA VAL A 117 5.87 16.16 5.50
C VAL A 117 7.03 17.00 4.94
N PRO A 118 6.81 17.78 3.87
CA PRO A 118 7.84 18.58 3.24
C PRO A 118 8.23 19.77 4.11
N SER A 119 9.48 20.23 3.96
CA SER A 119 9.95 21.46 4.63
C SER A 119 9.30 22.71 4.05
N ARG A 120 9.31 23.80 4.81
CA ARG A 120 8.90 25.14 4.35
C ARG A 120 9.57 25.50 3.02
N ARG A 121 10.85 25.18 2.86
CA ARG A 121 11.63 25.47 1.64
C ARG A 121 11.07 24.72 0.43
N THR A 122 10.70 23.45 0.60
CA THR A 122 10.09 22.63 -0.44
C THR A 122 8.73 23.18 -0.85
N ILE A 123 7.90 23.59 0.11
CA ILE A 123 6.61 24.24 -0.18
C ILE A 123 6.81 25.57 -0.90
N THR A 124 7.81 26.37 -0.49
CA THR A 124 8.12 27.67 -1.11
C THR A 124 8.37 27.55 -2.61
N THR A 125 8.98 26.44 -3.08
CA THR A 125 9.22 26.23 -4.51
C THR A 125 7.98 25.82 -5.31
N ARG A 126 6.87 25.52 -4.64
CA ARG A 126 5.65 24.96 -5.23
C ARG A 126 4.43 25.89 -5.14
N VAL A 127 4.51 26.97 -4.35
CA VAL A 127 3.47 28.01 -4.22
C VAL A 127 3.66 29.11 -5.26
#